data_AF-A0AAD4KFT2-F1
#
_entry.id   AF-A0AAD4KFT2-F1
#
_cell.length_a   1.000
_cell.length_b   1.000
_cell.length_c   1.000
_cell.angle_alpha   90.00
_cell.angle_beta   90.00
_cell.angle_gamma   90.00
#
_symmetry.space_group_name_H-M   'P 1'
#
loop_
_entity.id
_entity.type
_entity.pdbx_description
1 polymer ?
#
loop_
_entity_poly.entity_id
_entity_poly.type
_entity_poly.pdbx_seq_one_letter_code
_entity_poly.pdbx_strand_id
1 'polypeptide(L)'
;MGARETAYRDEARDSETFNEGEYDGLVSGVQRPGTSSKFGKIVKLAPALLVVSLLLNIVQVVYLNFRKPQIYSHYAKLPEDELEIPFRYATEYSDDEHTHEEKDALWNAIDISEGFVAITHDEADKLGLPRSKVFPWDVNKGMYVSHGHHALHCTVLLHAYTYDAHQGKQPLVSYHHIEHCLDLLRQDIMCRADDLMDYTKDHGEQFLTGEMQPRKCRDWNKLRKWVQERSACYKTVNITRAGEDHGVEHQLDRYTYCPPGSPYEPLIRAYKDLGRLNTGNLDENGFRALSPEELKADAEAVVQHNDAILNGNQ
;
A
#
# COMPACT_ATOMS: atom_id res chain seq x y z
N MET A 1 41.85 36.09 14.61
CA MET A 1 41.11 35.74 15.84
C MET A 1 39.87 35.00 15.38
N GLY A 2 39.69 33.70 15.50
CA GLY A 2 40.22 32.70 16.42
C GLY A 2 39.04 31.75 16.61
N ALA A 3 38.94 30.73 15.74
CA ALA A 3 37.97 29.66 15.89
C ALA A 3 38.50 28.65 16.92
N ARG A 4 37.63 28.17 17.82
CA ARG A 4 37.66 26.78 18.28
C ARG A 4 36.44 26.40 19.11
N GLU A 5 35.91 25.23 18.76
CA GLU A 5 35.10 24.34 19.59
C GLU A 5 35.72 24.11 20.98
N THR A 6 34.89 23.68 21.93
CA THR A 6 35.22 22.48 22.72
C THR A 6 33.96 21.79 23.24
N ALA A 7 34.01 20.46 23.16
CA ALA A 7 33.01 19.49 23.56
C ALA A 7 33.09 19.11 25.07
N TYR A 8 31.93 18.70 25.59
CA TYR A 8 31.64 17.52 26.42
C TYR A 8 32.57 17.04 27.57
N ARG A 9 32.02 16.98 28.81
CA ARG A 9 32.04 15.96 29.89
C ARG A 9 31.88 16.64 31.26
N ASP A 10 30.81 16.40 32.03
CA ASP A 10 30.50 15.24 32.90
C ASP A 10 31.38 15.17 34.16
N GLU A 11 30.77 15.33 35.33
CA GLU A 11 30.99 14.49 36.53
C GLU A 11 30.24 15.05 37.75
N ALA A 12 29.36 14.21 38.30
CA ALA A 12 28.78 14.35 39.62
C ALA A 12 29.82 13.99 40.70
N ARG A 13 29.86 14.75 41.81
CA ARG A 13 30.19 14.20 43.14
C ARG A 13 29.87 15.15 44.30
N ASP A 14 28.91 14.68 45.11
CA ASP A 14 28.88 14.54 46.56
C ASP A 14 29.11 15.73 47.53
N SER A 15 28.27 15.62 48.56
CA SER A 15 28.39 16.08 49.94
C SER A 15 27.83 17.46 50.26
N GLU A 16 26.70 17.48 50.96
CA GLU A 16 26.71 18.07 52.29
C GLU A 16 25.61 17.48 53.18
N THR A 17 26.00 17.32 54.43
CA THR A 17 25.45 16.49 55.50
C THR A 17 24.42 17.22 56.35
N PHE A 18 23.51 16.42 56.91
CA PHE A 18 22.76 16.59 58.16
C PHE A 18 23.04 17.83 59.02
N ASN A 19 21.96 18.55 59.36
CA ASN A 19 21.84 19.15 60.69
C ASN A 19 20.37 19.14 61.15
N GLU A 20 20.10 18.33 62.18
CA GLU A 20 18.89 18.40 63.02
C GLU A 20 19.12 19.47 64.10
N GLY A 21 18.06 20.17 64.52
CA GLY A 21 18.11 20.98 65.75
C GLY A 21 17.23 22.22 65.75
N GLU A 22 15.94 22.01 66.01
CA GLU A 22 15.16 22.70 67.05
C GLU A 22 15.39 24.21 67.27
N TYR A 23 14.42 25.04 66.83
CA TYR A 23 14.05 26.28 67.53
C TYR A 23 12.53 26.42 67.54
N ASP A 24 11.95 26.18 68.71
CA ASP A 24 10.56 26.48 69.05
C ASP A 24 10.44 27.97 69.40
N GLY A 25 9.49 28.68 68.80
CA GLY A 25 9.32 30.12 68.99
C GLY A 25 7.95 30.63 68.52
N LEU A 26 7.07 30.87 69.49
CA LEU A 26 5.70 31.36 69.37
C LEU A 26 5.51 32.61 68.49
N VAL A 27 4.61 32.55 67.49
CA VAL A 27 3.71 33.66 67.14
C VAL A 27 2.32 33.11 66.80
N SER A 28 1.33 33.74 67.43
CA SER A 28 -0.10 33.48 67.40
C SER A 28 -0.77 33.81 66.06
N GLY A 29 -1.85 33.07 65.76
CA GLY A 29 -3.05 33.65 65.19
C GLY A 29 -3.05 33.99 63.70
N VAL A 30 -3.06 32.97 62.83
CA VAL A 30 -3.72 33.07 61.52
C VAL A 30 -4.72 31.92 61.40
N GLN A 31 -6.01 32.25 61.43
CA GLN A 31 -7.08 31.31 61.09
C GLN A 31 -6.90 30.87 59.64
N ARG A 32 -6.49 29.61 59.44
CA ARG A 32 -6.55 28.98 58.12
C ARG A 32 -8.03 28.82 57.73
N PRO A 33 -8.45 29.29 56.54
CA PRO A 33 -9.79 28.99 56.03
C PRO A 33 -9.93 27.47 55.95
N GLY A 34 -10.99 26.93 56.54
CA GLY A 34 -11.30 25.51 56.52
C GLY A 34 -11.27 24.99 55.09
N THR A 35 -10.26 24.19 54.77
CA THR A 35 -10.14 23.52 53.47
C THR A 35 -11.35 22.63 53.28
N SER A 36 -12.16 22.99 52.28
CA SER A 36 -13.30 22.21 51.80
C SER A 36 -12.95 20.72 51.67
N SER A 37 -13.69 19.91 52.42
CA SER A 37 -13.69 18.45 52.63
C SER A 37 -13.71 17.57 51.35
N LYS A 38 -13.64 18.15 50.15
CA LYS A 38 -13.61 17.38 48.89
C LYS A 38 -12.24 16.76 48.59
N PHE A 39 -11.14 17.42 48.94
CA PHE A 39 -9.79 16.94 48.63
C PHE A 39 -9.40 15.69 49.46
N GLY A 40 -9.74 15.65 50.75
CA GLY A 40 -9.42 14.53 51.63
C GLY A 40 -10.18 13.22 51.33
N LYS A 41 -11.34 13.28 50.66
CA LYS A 41 -12.07 12.09 50.22
C LYS A 41 -11.46 11.45 48.96
N ILE A 42 -10.95 12.27 48.04
CA ILE A 42 -10.28 11.81 46.81
C ILE A 42 -8.94 11.13 47.16
N VAL A 43 -8.18 11.70 48.09
CA VAL A 43 -6.90 11.12 48.57
C VAL A 43 -7.08 9.73 49.20
N LYS A 44 -8.22 9.47 49.87
CA LYS A 44 -8.53 8.15 50.46
C LYS A 44 -8.95 7.09 49.44
N LEU A 45 -9.50 7.50 48.30
CA LEU A 45 -9.91 6.59 47.21
C LEU A 45 -8.78 6.32 46.21
N ALA A 46 -7.75 7.16 46.17
CA ALA A 46 -6.62 7.02 45.25
C ALA A 46 -5.92 5.65 45.30
N PRO A 47 -5.64 5.03 46.47
CA PRO A 47 -5.03 3.70 46.52
C PRO A 47 -5.93 2.62 45.90
N ALA A 48 -7.24 2.68 46.16
CA ALA A 48 -8.20 1.74 45.60
C ALA A 48 -8.33 1.89 44.08
N LEU A 49 -8.35 3.13 43.58
CA LEU A 49 -8.35 3.41 42.13
C LEU A 49 -7.05 2.95 41.45
N LEU A 50 -5.91 3.09 42.12
CA LEU A 50 -4.62 2.56 41.63
C LEU A 50 -4.62 1.03 41.58
N VAL A 51 -5.14 0.35 42.60
CA VAL A 51 -5.27 -1.12 42.59
C VAL A 51 -6.21 -1.59 41.48
N VAL A 52 -7.36 -0.93 41.31
CA VAL A 52 -8.28 -1.25 40.20
C VAL A 52 -7.63 -1.01 38.85
N SER A 53 -6.92 0.11 38.67
CA SER A 53 -6.17 0.40 37.45
C SER A 53 -5.11 -0.67 37.17
N LEU A 54 -4.34 -1.08 38.20
CA LEU A 54 -3.34 -2.13 38.08
C LEU A 54 -3.97 -3.47 37.67
N LEU A 55 -5.08 -3.85 38.30
CA LEU A 55 -5.82 -5.07 37.95
C LEU A 55 -6.35 -5.02 36.52
N LEU A 56 -6.91 -3.89 36.07
CA LEU A 56 -7.37 -3.72 34.70
C LEU A 56 -6.21 -3.81 33.70
N ASN A 57 -5.04 -3.25 34.01
CA ASN A 57 -3.85 -3.38 33.17
C ASN A 57 -3.33 -4.81 33.14
N ILE A 58 -3.32 -5.54 34.26
CA ILE A 58 -2.97 -6.96 34.30
C ILE A 58 -3.94 -7.78 33.44
N VAL A 59 -5.24 -7.58 33.61
CA VAL A 59 -6.27 -8.24 32.79
C VAL A 59 -6.08 -7.90 31.31
N GLN A 60 -5.77 -6.65 30.98
CA GLN A 60 -5.51 -6.21 29.60
C GLN A 60 -4.27 -6.92 29.02
N VAL A 61 -3.16 -6.98 29.75
CA VAL A 61 -1.93 -7.66 29.32
C VAL A 61 -2.17 -9.16 29.15
N VAL A 62 -2.87 -9.78 30.09
CA VAL A 62 -3.25 -11.20 30.01
C VAL A 62 -4.15 -11.43 28.80
N TYR A 63 -5.17 -10.60 28.60
CA TYR A 63 -6.08 -10.66 27.47
C TYR A 63 -5.35 -10.53 26.13
N LEU A 64 -4.43 -9.56 25.99
CA LEU A 64 -3.65 -9.35 24.77
C LEU A 64 -2.68 -10.50 24.50
N ASN A 65 -2.05 -11.06 25.53
CA ASN A 65 -1.16 -12.23 25.39
C ASN A 65 -1.91 -13.49 24.96
N PHE A 66 -3.12 -13.71 25.48
CA PHE A 66 -3.95 -14.85 25.08
C PHE A 66 -4.58 -14.66 23.69
N ARG A 67 -4.99 -13.45 23.33
CA ARG A 67 -5.64 -13.17 22.04
C ARG A 67 -4.68 -13.01 20.87
N LYS A 68 -3.44 -12.57 21.11
CA LYS A 68 -2.43 -12.24 20.08
C LYS A 68 -3.07 -11.49 18.90
N PRO A 69 -3.57 -10.25 19.13
CA PRO A 69 -4.34 -9.52 18.12
C PRO A 69 -3.57 -9.45 16.81
N GLN A 70 -4.19 -9.93 15.75
CA GLN A 70 -3.63 -9.87 14.40
C GLN A 70 -3.78 -8.45 13.88
N ILE A 71 -2.70 -7.91 13.33
CA ILE A 71 -2.73 -6.63 12.62
C ILE A 71 -3.14 -6.93 11.19
N TYR A 72 -3.93 -6.06 10.58
CA TYR A 72 -4.42 -6.25 9.22
C TYR A 72 -4.08 -5.04 8.37
N SER A 73 -3.79 -5.29 7.09
CA SER A 73 -3.57 -4.24 6.10
C SER A 73 -4.82 -3.36 5.97
N HIS A 74 -4.63 -2.06 5.74
CA HIS A 74 -5.73 -1.10 5.77
C HIS A 74 -6.77 -1.36 4.67
N TYR A 75 -6.34 -1.69 3.47
CA TYR A 75 -7.21 -1.83 2.30
C TYR A 75 -7.79 -3.25 2.16
N ALA A 76 -6.93 -4.24 1.94
CA ALA A 76 -7.35 -5.62 1.67
C ALA A 76 -7.68 -6.45 2.92
N LYS A 77 -7.49 -5.89 4.13
CA LYS A 77 -7.70 -6.56 5.42
C LYS A 77 -6.98 -7.91 5.50
N LEU A 78 -5.76 -7.97 5.00
CA LEU A 78 -4.92 -9.16 5.05
C LEU A 78 -4.11 -9.16 6.35
N PRO A 79 -3.98 -10.30 7.05
CA PRO A 79 -3.13 -10.37 8.24
C PRO A 79 -1.68 -10.00 7.89
N GLU A 80 -1.07 -9.19 8.75
CA GLU A 80 0.38 -8.98 8.75
C GLU A 80 1.09 -10.26 9.19
N ASP A 81 2.33 -10.46 8.72
CA ASP A 81 3.21 -11.54 9.15
C ASP A 81 2.60 -12.95 9.10
N GLU A 82 1.68 -13.18 8.17
CA GLU A 82 0.93 -14.43 8.07
C GLU A 82 1.82 -15.61 7.66
N LEU A 83 2.73 -15.37 6.73
CA LEU A 83 3.61 -16.39 6.17
C LEU A 83 5.05 -16.15 6.63
N GLU A 84 5.75 -17.22 6.93
CA GLU A 84 7.20 -17.21 7.10
C GLU A 84 7.84 -17.85 5.86
N ILE A 85 8.52 -17.04 5.06
CA ILE A 85 9.11 -17.47 3.78
C ILE A 85 10.64 -17.47 3.95
N PRO A 86 11.34 -18.60 3.73
CA PRO A 86 12.79 -18.61 3.70
C PRO A 86 13.27 -17.85 2.44
N PHE A 87 13.94 -16.72 2.64
CA PHE A 87 14.47 -15.96 1.52
C PHE A 87 15.59 -16.70 0.82
N ARG A 88 15.70 -16.55 -0.50
CA ARG A 88 16.73 -17.20 -1.33
C ARG A 88 17.55 -16.12 -2.02
N TYR A 89 18.87 -16.26 -1.98
CA TYR A 89 19.80 -15.40 -2.70
C TYR A 89 19.58 -15.47 -4.21
N ALA A 90 19.33 -16.68 -4.73
CA ALA A 90 18.95 -16.91 -6.12
C ALA A 90 17.83 -17.94 -6.19
N THR A 91 16.90 -17.72 -7.12
CA THR A 91 15.81 -18.63 -7.49
C THR A 91 15.90 -18.95 -8.98
N GLU A 92 14.94 -19.69 -9.53
CA GLU A 92 14.84 -19.98 -10.97
C GLU A 92 14.81 -18.71 -11.86
N TYR A 93 14.52 -17.55 -11.27
CA TYR A 93 14.52 -16.26 -11.96
C TYR A 93 15.92 -15.66 -12.15
N SER A 94 16.95 -16.16 -11.45
CA SER A 94 18.29 -15.55 -11.42
C SER A 94 19.47 -16.49 -11.19
N ASP A 95 19.25 -17.79 -10.95
CA ASP A 95 20.32 -18.77 -10.68
C ASP A 95 21.23 -19.04 -11.88
N ASP A 96 22.29 -19.83 -11.74
CA ASP A 96 23.15 -20.23 -12.86
C ASP A 96 22.72 -21.56 -13.51
N GLU A 97 21.66 -22.19 -12.99
CA GLU A 97 21.16 -23.49 -13.46
C GLU A 97 20.28 -23.34 -14.70
N HIS A 98 19.57 -22.21 -14.82
CA HIS A 98 18.70 -21.88 -15.95
C HIS A 98 19.38 -20.99 -17.00
N THR A 99 19.07 -21.23 -18.27
CA THR A 99 19.48 -20.37 -19.39
C THR A 99 18.83 -18.99 -19.31
N HIS A 100 19.40 -18.02 -20.04
CA HIS A 100 18.81 -16.68 -20.12
C HIS A 100 17.40 -16.71 -20.71
N GLU A 101 17.15 -17.58 -21.67
CA GLU A 101 15.84 -17.77 -22.30
C GLU A 101 14.81 -18.39 -21.35
N GLU A 102 15.20 -19.36 -20.53
CA GLU A 102 14.32 -19.96 -19.52
C GLU A 102 13.94 -18.93 -18.45
N LYS A 103 14.91 -18.13 -17.97
CA LYS A 103 14.65 -17.02 -17.05
C LYS A 103 13.71 -16.00 -17.68
N ASP A 104 13.97 -15.60 -18.92
CA ASP A 104 13.10 -14.66 -19.65
C ASP A 104 11.67 -15.21 -19.79
N ALA A 105 11.51 -16.51 -20.03
CA ALA A 105 10.19 -17.14 -20.08
C ALA A 105 9.47 -17.09 -18.72
N LEU A 106 10.18 -17.30 -17.61
CA LEU A 106 9.62 -17.18 -16.26
C LEU A 106 9.16 -15.75 -15.96
N TRP A 107 9.97 -14.75 -16.26
CA TRP A 107 9.60 -13.34 -16.10
C TRP A 107 8.40 -12.94 -16.96
N ASN A 108 8.35 -13.40 -18.22
CA ASN A 108 7.23 -13.15 -19.13
C ASN A 108 5.94 -13.90 -18.75
N ALA A 109 6.02 -14.93 -17.90
CA ALA A 109 4.85 -15.65 -17.40
C ALA A 109 4.11 -14.90 -16.28
N ILE A 110 4.72 -13.87 -15.69
CA ILE A 110 4.08 -13.03 -14.67
C ILE A 110 3.07 -12.11 -15.35
N ASP A 111 1.79 -12.25 -14.99
CA ASP A 111 0.73 -11.38 -15.52
C ASP A 111 0.77 -9.98 -14.85
N ILE A 112 1.39 -9.03 -15.53
CA ILE A 112 1.49 -7.63 -15.12
C ILE A 112 0.26 -6.78 -15.48
N SER A 113 -0.81 -7.40 -16.00
CA SER A 113 -2.12 -6.76 -16.17
C SER A 113 -2.95 -6.74 -14.90
N GLU A 114 -2.68 -7.67 -13.98
CA GLU A 114 -3.36 -7.72 -12.70
C GLU A 114 -3.00 -6.50 -11.84
N GLY A 115 -3.92 -6.05 -10.98
CA GLY A 115 -3.64 -5.00 -10.00
C GLY A 115 -4.63 -3.84 -10.02
N PHE A 116 -5.27 -3.58 -11.16
CA PHE A 116 -6.29 -2.55 -11.26
C PHE A 116 -7.62 -3.00 -10.66
N VAL A 117 -8.11 -2.24 -9.69
CA VAL A 117 -9.38 -2.45 -9.00
C VAL A 117 -10.34 -1.29 -9.25
N ALA A 118 -11.63 -1.59 -9.35
CA ALA A 118 -12.71 -0.61 -9.40
C ALA A 118 -13.55 -0.70 -8.12
N ILE A 119 -13.43 0.32 -7.26
CA ILE A 119 -14.18 0.42 -5.99
C ILE A 119 -15.13 1.60 -6.04
N THR A 120 -16.21 1.57 -5.26
CA THR A 120 -17.17 2.67 -5.25
C THR A 120 -16.55 3.94 -4.67
N HIS A 121 -17.10 5.08 -5.09
CA HIS A 121 -16.71 6.37 -4.55
C HIS A 121 -16.86 6.42 -3.02
N ASP A 122 -17.95 5.89 -2.47
CA ASP A 122 -18.15 5.83 -1.02
C ASP A 122 -17.13 4.94 -0.30
N GLU A 123 -16.71 3.83 -0.93
CA GLU A 123 -15.68 2.96 -0.38
C GLU A 123 -14.31 3.66 -0.38
N ALA A 124 -13.96 4.33 -1.49
CA ALA A 124 -12.73 5.11 -1.58
C ALA A 124 -12.66 6.20 -0.49
N ASP A 125 -13.75 6.92 -0.24
CA ASP A 125 -13.81 7.96 0.80
C ASP A 125 -13.61 7.37 2.21
N LYS A 126 -14.25 6.23 2.50
CA LYS A 126 -14.09 5.52 3.79
C LYS A 126 -12.67 5.01 4.00
N LEU A 127 -11.96 4.70 2.92
CA LEU A 127 -10.56 4.30 2.92
C LEU A 127 -9.59 5.50 2.89
N GLY A 128 -10.10 6.74 2.82
CA GLY A 128 -9.29 7.95 2.72
C GLY A 128 -8.50 8.05 1.41
N LEU A 129 -8.94 7.36 0.36
CA LEU A 129 -8.30 7.40 -0.96
C LEU A 129 -8.71 8.67 -1.72
N PRO A 130 -7.78 9.30 -2.46
CA PRO A 130 -8.15 10.40 -3.35
C PRO A 130 -9.06 9.91 -4.47
N ARG A 131 -9.89 10.79 -5.03
CA ARG A 131 -10.70 10.49 -6.21
C ARG A 131 -9.80 10.14 -7.39
N SER A 132 -9.97 8.94 -7.93
CA SER A 132 -9.24 8.48 -9.11
C SER A 132 -10.06 8.65 -10.39
N LYS A 133 -9.49 8.27 -11.53
CA LYS A 133 -10.20 8.17 -12.80
C LYS A 133 -11.42 7.26 -12.64
N VAL A 134 -12.52 7.70 -13.23
CA VAL A 134 -13.79 6.97 -13.24
C VAL A 134 -13.62 5.65 -13.99
N PHE A 135 -14.19 4.59 -13.45
CA PHE A 135 -14.23 3.29 -14.11
C PHE A 135 -15.19 3.34 -15.31
N PRO A 136 -14.75 2.98 -16.54
CA PRO A 136 -15.56 3.20 -17.74
C PRO A 136 -16.94 2.54 -17.74
N TRP A 137 -17.11 1.44 -17.01
CA TRP A 137 -18.35 0.66 -17.00
C TRP A 137 -19.26 1.00 -15.82
N ASP A 138 -18.82 1.85 -14.88
CA ASP A 138 -19.59 2.25 -13.70
C ASP A 138 -19.09 3.60 -13.18
N VAL A 139 -19.86 4.67 -13.45
CA VAL A 139 -19.46 6.04 -13.10
C VAL A 139 -19.38 6.27 -11.59
N ASN A 140 -20.00 5.40 -10.79
CA ASN A 140 -19.96 5.45 -9.33
C ASN A 140 -18.70 4.82 -8.75
N LYS A 141 -17.79 4.32 -9.61
CA LYS A 141 -16.53 3.69 -9.20
C LYS A 141 -15.32 4.46 -9.69
N GLY A 142 -14.28 4.47 -8.86
CA GLY A 142 -12.94 4.92 -9.21
C GLY A 142 -12.00 3.74 -9.42
N MET A 143 -11.05 3.88 -10.34
CA MET A 143 -10.04 2.86 -10.62
C MET A 143 -8.75 3.12 -9.85
N TYR A 144 -8.23 2.12 -9.17
CA TYR A 144 -6.99 2.20 -8.40
C TYR A 144 -6.08 1.03 -8.77
N VAL A 145 -4.78 1.17 -8.55
CA VAL A 145 -3.83 0.07 -8.72
C VAL A 145 -3.31 -0.37 -7.36
N SER A 146 -3.33 -1.67 -7.10
CA SER A 146 -2.68 -2.24 -5.92
C SER A 146 -1.18 -1.97 -5.99
N HIS A 147 -0.62 -1.30 -4.98
CA HIS A 147 0.79 -0.94 -4.95
C HIS A 147 1.74 -2.14 -5.15
N GLY A 148 1.47 -3.29 -4.54
CA GLY A 148 2.27 -4.50 -4.75
C GLY A 148 2.26 -5.02 -6.19
N HIS A 149 1.14 -4.88 -6.90
CA HIS A 149 1.06 -5.23 -8.33
C HIS A 149 1.81 -4.22 -9.20
N HIS A 150 1.74 -2.92 -8.85
CA HIS A 150 2.52 -1.89 -9.53
C HIS A 150 4.02 -2.11 -9.35
N ALA A 151 4.49 -2.43 -8.13
CA ALA A 151 5.88 -2.77 -7.88
C ALA A 151 6.32 -4.01 -8.69
N LEU A 152 5.50 -5.07 -8.73
CA LEU A 152 5.80 -6.27 -9.52
C LEU A 152 5.86 -5.98 -11.03
N HIS A 153 4.94 -5.16 -11.54
CA HIS A 153 4.96 -4.64 -12.91
C HIS A 153 6.30 -3.96 -13.22
N CYS A 154 6.75 -3.03 -12.36
CA CYS A 154 8.03 -2.35 -12.53
C CYS A 154 9.22 -3.32 -12.57
N THR A 155 9.24 -4.34 -11.70
CA THR A 155 10.30 -5.35 -11.67
C THR A 155 10.37 -6.16 -12.97
N VAL A 156 9.22 -6.56 -13.51
CA VAL A 156 9.15 -7.29 -14.79
C VAL A 156 9.62 -6.42 -15.96
N LEU A 157 9.25 -5.14 -16.00
CA LEU A 157 9.73 -4.23 -17.06
C LEU A 157 11.23 -3.97 -16.98
N LEU A 158 11.80 -3.90 -15.76
CA LEU A 158 13.24 -3.79 -15.56
C LEU A 158 13.98 -5.03 -16.10
N HIS A 159 13.46 -6.23 -15.81
CA HIS A 159 13.98 -7.45 -16.42
C HIS A 159 13.92 -7.38 -17.95
N ALA A 160 12.76 -7.05 -18.52
CA ALA A 160 12.61 -7.01 -19.98
C ALA A 160 13.59 -6.04 -20.65
N TYR A 161 13.75 -4.83 -20.08
CA TYR A 161 14.70 -3.83 -20.58
C TYR A 161 16.15 -4.30 -20.49
N THR A 162 16.55 -4.85 -19.33
CA THR A 162 17.94 -5.31 -19.12
C THR A 162 18.27 -6.56 -19.93
N TYR A 163 17.30 -7.47 -20.08
CA TYR A 163 17.42 -8.65 -20.92
C TYR A 163 17.61 -8.27 -22.39
N ASP A 164 16.75 -7.42 -22.95
CA ASP A 164 16.89 -6.98 -24.35
C ASP A 164 18.23 -6.30 -24.59
N ALA A 165 18.65 -5.40 -23.69
CA ALA A 165 19.94 -4.74 -23.77
C ALA A 165 21.12 -5.74 -23.70
N HIS A 166 21.05 -6.72 -22.80
CA HIS A 166 22.07 -7.77 -22.66
C HIS A 166 22.18 -8.63 -23.92
N GLN A 167 21.06 -8.90 -24.59
CA GLN A 167 20.99 -9.62 -25.86
C GLN A 167 21.41 -8.77 -27.08
N GLY A 168 21.86 -7.51 -26.87
CA GLY A 168 22.21 -6.58 -27.94
C GLY A 168 21.01 -6.11 -28.77
N LYS A 169 19.79 -6.31 -28.26
CA LYS A 169 18.54 -5.84 -28.89
C LYS A 169 18.23 -4.44 -28.41
N GLN A 170 17.49 -3.70 -29.21
CA GLN A 170 16.91 -2.43 -28.75
C GLN A 170 15.78 -2.77 -27.77
N PRO A 171 15.86 -2.30 -26.50
CA PRO A 171 14.76 -2.49 -25.57
C PRO A 171 13.49 -1.87 -26.11
N LEU A 172 12.38 -2.60 -25.98
CA LEU A 172 11.09 -2.10 -26.42
C LEU A 172 10.44 -1.20 -25.35
N VAL A 173 10.77 -1.40 -24.06
CA VAL A 173 10.35 -0.48 -22.98
C VAL A 173 11.12 0.82 -23.14
N SER A 174 10.44 1.98 -23.13
CA SER A 174 11.14 3.25 -23.16
C SER A 174 11.97 3.46 -21.90
N TYR A 175 13.11 4.12 -22.08
CA TYR A 175 13.99 4.47 -20.97
C TYR A 175 13.27 5.33 -19.91
N HIS A 176 12.40 6.26 -20.33
CA HIS A 176 11.63 7.10 -19.41
C HIS A 176 10.71 6.26 -18.50
N HIS A 177 10.05 5.23 -19.03
CA HIS A 177 9.25 4.33 -18.21
C HIS A 177 10.12 3.56 -17.21
N ILE A 178 11.30 3.11 -17.62
CA ILE A 178 12.26 2.46 -16.73
C ILE A 178 12.76 3.40 -15.62
N GLU A 179 13.04 4.67 -15.91
CA GLU A 179 13.39 5.66 -14.88
C GLU A 179 12.26 5.84 -13.85
N HIS A 180 11.00 5.88 -14.31
CA HIS A 180 9.85 5.91 -13.41
C HIS A 180 9.75 4.65 -12.55
N CYS A 181 9.94 3.46 -13.14
CA CYS A 181 9.93 2.19 -12.43
C CYS A 181 11.01 2.13 -11.34
N LEU A 182 12.23 2.58 -11.66
CA LEU A 182 13.33 2.66 -10.70
C LEU A 182 13.00 3.59 -9.54
N ASP A 183 12.47 4.79 -9.81
CA ASP A 183 12.13 5.73 -8.75
C ASP A 183 10.95 5.25 -7.89
N LEU A 184 9.96 4.58 -8.48
CA LEU A 184 8.86 3.96 -7.73
C LEU A 184 9.39 2.91 -6.74
N LEU A 185 10.23 1.98 -7.20
CA LEU A 185 10.80 0.94 -6.34
C LEU A 185 11.69 1.55 -5.26
N ARG A 186 12.50 2.56 -5.60
CA ARG A 186 13.33 3.30 -4.64
C ARG A 186 12.48 3.96 -3.55
N GLN A 187 11.41 4.67 -3.92
CA GLN A 187 10.50 5.31 -2.97
C GLN A 187 9.78 4.27 -2.10
N ASP A 188 9.34 3.14 -2.67
CA ASP A 188 8.70 2.05 -1.91
C ASP A 188 9.64 1.45 -0.85
N ILE A 189 10.88 1.16 -1.23
CA ILE A 189 11.91 0.63 -0.32
C ILE A 189 12.19 1.62 0.82
N MET A 190 12.40 2.90 0.50
CA MET A 190 12.65 3.93 1.51
C MET A 190 11.44 4.19 2.41
N CYS A 191 10.23 4.06 1.88
CA CYS A 191 8.98 4.21 2.64
C CYS A 191 8.81 3.08 3.66
N ARG A 192 9.14 1.83 3.29
CA ARG A 192 9.09 0.70 4.22
C ARG A 192 10.21 0.74 5.26
N ALA A 193 11.41 1.18 4.86
CA ALA A 193 12.59 1.25 5.73
C ALA A 193 12.80 -0.05 6.54
N ASP A 194 12.78 -1.19 5.86
CA ASP A 194 12.95 -2.51 6.48
C ASP A 194 14.31 -2.61 7.20
N ASP A 195 14.27 -2.85 8.50
CA ASP A 195 15.43 -2.88 9.40
C ASP A 195 15.96 -4.31 9.64
N LEU A 196 15.44 -5.30 8.91
CA LEU A 196 15.95 -6.66 9.01
C LEU A 196 17.42 -6.73 8.56
N MET A 197 18.29 -7.15 9.48
CA MET A 197 19.69 -7.37 9.19
C MET A 197 19.88 -8.73 8.51
N ASP A 198 20.35 -8.70 7.26
CA ASP A 198 20.72 -9.92 6.55
C ASP A 198 21.99 -10.53 7.15
N TYR A 199 21.90 -11.80 7.56
CA TYR A 199 23.09 -12.52 7.99
C TYR A 199 23.94 -12.87 6.78
N THR A 200 25.25 -12.75 6.93
CA THR A 200 26.23 -13.30 5.99
C THR A 200 26.81 -14.54 6.65
N LYS A 201 26.67 -15.71 6.04
CA LYS A 201 27.36 -16.89 6.56
C LYS A 201 28.83 -16.85 6.12
N ASP A 202 29.71 -17.47 6.89
CA ASP A 202 31.10 -17.65 6.47
C ASP A 202 31.09 -18.44 5.15
N HIS A 203 31.53 -17.78 4.09
CA HIS A 203 31.55 -18.33 2.74
C HIS A 203 32.92 -18.06 2.14
N GLY A 204 33.52 -19.08 1.52
CA GLY A 204 34.79 -18.96 0.79
C GLY A 204 34.73 -17.91 -0.31
N GLU A 205 34.36 -18.29 -1.55
CA GLU A 205 34.42 -17.40 -2.72
C GLU A 205 33.10 -16.66 -3.04
N GLN A 206 31.97 -17.01 -2.42
CA GLN A 206 30.65 -16.44 -2.73
C GLN A 206 30.07 -15.64 -1.56
N PHE A 207 29.78 -14.35 -1.78
CA PHE A 207 29.20 -13.49 -0.76
C PHE A 207 27.66 -13.63 -0.74
N LEU A 208 27.14 -14.62 -0.01
CA LEU A 208 25.70 -14.85 0.12
C LEU A 208 25.14 -14.11 1.35
N THR A 209 24.17 -13.23 1.13
CA THR A 209 23.48 -12.46 2.19
C THR A 209 22.03 -12.90 2.31
N GLY A 210 21.58 -13.23 3.52
CA GLY A 210 20.17 -13.51 3.80
C GLY A 210 19.65 -14.87 3.31
N GLU A 211 20.52 -15.77 2.82
CA GLU A 211 20.12 -17.09 2.31
C GLU A 211 19.40 -17.90 3.40
N MET A 212 18.24 -18.47 3.10
CA MET A 212 17.38 -19.18 4.05
C MET A 212 16.96 -18.37 5.28
N GLN A 213 17.20 -17.06 5.31
CA GLN A 213 16.74 -16.21 6.41
C GLN A 213 15.24 -16.00 6.28
N PRO A 214 14.43 -16.36 7.31
CA PRO A 214 12.99 -16.24 7.21
C PRO A 214 12.56 -14.78 7.14
N ARG A 215 11.59 -14.50 6.26
CA ARG A 215 10.90 -13.22 6.12
C ARG A 215 9.44 -13.40 6.52
N LYS A 216 8.90 -12.44 7.24
CA LYS A 216 7.48 -12.39 7.58
C LYS A 216 6.74 -11.64 6.48
N CYS A 217 5.77 -12.30 5.87
CA CYS A 217 5.14 -11.84 4.64
C CYS A 217 3.62 -11.91 4.75
N ARG A 218 2.94 -11.01 4.04
CA ARG A 218 1.51 -11.19 3.73
C ARG A 218 1.37 -12.23 2.62
N ASP A 219 0.24 -12.92 2.58
CA ASP A 219 -0.06 -13.88 1.52
C ASP A 219 -0.39 -13.16 0.19
N TRP A 220 0.52 -13.29 -0.79
CA TRP A 220 0.35 -12.73 -2.14
C TRP A 220 -0.91 -13.25 -2.84
N ASN A 221 -1.26 -14.52 -2.67
CA ASN A 221 -2.43 -15.10 -3.33
C ASN A 221 -3.73 -14.50 -2.79
N LYS A 222 -3.76 -14.10 -1.52
CA LYS A 222 -4.92 -13.40 -0.95
C LYS A 222 -5.04 -11.97 -1.48
N LEU A 223 -3.92 -11.26 -1.65
CA LEU A 223 -3.93 -9.94 -2.29
C LEU A 223 -4.40 -10.04 -3.75
N ARG A 224 -3.85 -10.99 -4.49
CA ARG A 224 -4.24 -11.28 -5.87
C ARG A 224 -5.73 -11.57 -5.98
N LYS A 225 -6.26 -12.45 -5.11
CA LYS A 225 -7.70 -12.75 -5.06
C LYS A 225 -8.54 -11.50 -4.75
N TRP A 226 -8.13 -10.69 -3.77
CA TRP A 226 -8.82 -9.44 -3.41
C TRP A 226 -8.91 -8.47 -4.60
N VAL A 227 -7.84 -8.37 -5.40
CA VAL A 227 -7.80 -7.57 -6.63
C VAL A 227 -8.71 -8.16 -7.70
N GLN A 228 -8.65 -9.47 -7.95
CA GLN A 228 -9.44 -10.15 -8.98
C GLN A 228 -10.96 -10.00 -8.75
N GLU A 229 -11.40 -10.12 -7.49
CA GLU A 229 -12.80 -9.89 -7.08
C GLU A 229 -13.29 -8.45 -7.35
N ARG A 230 -12.36 -7.50 -7.50
CA ARG A 230 -12.63 -6.07 -7.68
C ARG A 230 -12.09 -5.56 -9.01
N SER A 231 -11.83 -6.45 -9.96
CA SER A 231 -11.15 -6.12 -11.20
C SER A 231 -11.75 -4.90 -11.90
N ALA A 232 -10.89 -3.98 -12.33
CA ALA A 232 -11.27 -2.90 -13.25
C ALA A 232 -11.31 -3.37 -14.72
N CYS A 233 -11.38 -4.68 -14.96
CA CYS A 233 -11.42 -5.28 -16.30
C CYS A 233 -10.24 -4.89 -17.19
N TYR A 234 -9.13 -4.50 -16.57
CA TYR A 234 -7.94 -4.01 -17.23
C TYR A 234 -7.09 -5.14 -17.78
N LYS A 235 -6.53 -4.95 -18.98
CA LYS A 235 -5.45 -5.75 -19.52
C LYS A 235 -4.49 -4.87 -20.32
N THR A 236 -3.21 -5.20 -20.28
CA THR A 236 -2.26 -4.68 -21.26
C THR A 236 -2.55 -5.35 -22.62
N VAL A 237 -2.68 -4.54 -23.67
CA VAL A 237 -3.11 -5.00 -25.01
C VAL A 237 -1.97 -4.80 -25.99
N ASN A 238 -1.74 -5.77 -26.86
CA ASN A 238 -0.65 -5.75 -27.86
C ASN A 238 0.74 -5.57 -27.21
N ILE A 239 0.99 -6.39 -26.18
CA ILE A 239 2.27 -6.44 -25.48
C ILE A 239 3.37 -6.80 -26.49
N THR A 240 4.19 -5.82 -26.89
CA THR A 240 5.57 -6.13 -27.24
C THR A 240 6.33 -6.39 -25.93
N ARG A 241 7.53 -7.01 -25.94
CA ARG A 241 8.40 -7.17 -24.73
C ARG A 241 8.51 -5.89 -23.86
N ALA A 242 8.12 -4.73 -24.36
CA ALA A 242 8.03 -3.43 -23.70
C ALA A 242 7.04 -3.27 -22.54
N GLY A 243 5.92 -4.01 -22.52
CA GLY A 243 4.77 -3.58 -21.71
C GLY A 243 4.24 -2.17 -22.04
N GLU A 244 4.72 -1.54 -23.12
CA GLU A 244 4.17 -0.33 -23.70
C GLU A 244 3.10 -0.71 -24.70
N ASP A 245 1.96 -0.07 -24.54
CA ASP A 245 0.74 -0.38 -25.28
C ASP A 245 0.81 0.18 -26.70
N HIS A 246 1.57 -0.51 -27.53
CA HIS A 246 1.66 -0.17 -28.94
C HIS A 246 0.47 -0.78 -29.68
N GLY A 247 -0.29 0.06 -30.38
CA GLY A 247 -1.38 -0.39 -31.24
C GLY A 247 -2.71 -0.63 -30.55
N VAL A 248 -2.98 0.02 -29.42
CA VAL A 248 -4.35 0.13 -28.90
C VAL A 248 -5.08 1.21 -29.71
N GLU A 249 -6.07 0.83 -30.51
CA GLU A 249 -6.86 1.79 -31.31
C GLU A 249 -7.66 2.74 -30.41
N HIS A 250 -8.24 2.23 -29.32
CA HIS A 250 -9.00 3.04 -28.38
C HIS A 250 -8.66 2.71 -26.91
N GLN A 251 -8.42 3.72 -26.08
CA GLN A 251 -7.99 3.52 -24.68
C GLN A 251 -8.98 2.69 -23.84
N LEU A 252 -10.27 2.68 -24.21
CA LEU A 252 -11.26 1.84 -23.52
C LEU A 252 -11.06 0.33 -23.77
N ASP A 253 -10.38 -0.07 -24.84
CA ASP A 253 -10.18 -1.49 -25.18
C ASP A 253 -9.46 -2.24 -24.06
N ARG A 254 -8.57 -1.54 -23.35
CA ARG A 254 -7.84 -2.02 -22.17
C ARG A 254 -8.76 -2.48 -21.06
N TYR A 255 -9.94 -1.87 -20.92
CA TYR A 255 -10.88 -2.14 -19.84
C TYR A 255 -11.93 -3.19 -20.24
N THR A 256 -11.75 -3.89 -21.36
CA THR A 256 -12.75 -4.85 -21.87
C THR A 256 -12.49 -6.31 -21.46
N TYR A 257 -11.63 -6.53 -20.47
CA TYR A 257 -11.16 -7.85 -20.04
C TYR A 257 -11.62 -8.18 -18.61
N CYS A 258 -12.94 -8.20 -18.39
CA CYS A 258 -13.47 -8.59 -17.10
C CYS A 258 -13.31 -10.10 -16.82
N PRO A 259 -13.24 -10.50 -15.54
CA PRO A 259 -13.40 -11.90 -15.14
C PRO A 259 -14.77 -12.46 -15.59
N PRO A 260 -14.87 -13.79 -15.85
CA PRO A 260 -16.13 -14.43 -16.20
C PRO A 260 -17.21 -14.22 -15.13
N GLY A 261 -18.43 -13.90 -15.57
CA GLY A 261 -19.56 -13.60 -14.68
C GLY A 261 -19.58 -12.16 -14.18
N SER A 262 -18.75 -11.28 -14.74
CA SER A 262 -18.78 -9.86 -14.41
C SER A 262 -20.11 -9.23 -14.82
N PRO A 263 -20.73 -8.38 -13.98
CA PRO A 263 -21.95 -7.68 -14.35
C PRO A 263 -21.74 -6.76 -15.56
N TYR A 264 -20.52 -6.35 -15.86
CA TYR A 264 -20.22 -5.42 -16.95
C TYR A 264 -20.05 -6.09 -18.32
N GLU A 265 -20.15 -7.43 -18.40
CA GLU A 265 -20.04 -8.17 -19.68
C GLU A 265 -20.99 -7.65 -20.78
N PRO A 266 -22.28 -7.35 -20.51
CA PRO A 266 -23.19 -6.81 -21.52
C PRO A 266 -22.75 -5.45 -22.06
N LEU A 267 -22.28 -4.54 -21.19
CA LEU A 267 -21.79 -3.21 -21.58
C LEU A 267 -20.54 -3.30 -22.44
N ILE A 268 -19.60 -4.17 -22.05
CA ILE A 268 -18.38 -4.42 -22.82
C ILE A 268 -18.70 -5.02 -24.19
N ARG A 269 -19.67 -5.93 -24.26
CA ARG A 269 -20.12 -6.51 -25.53
C ARG A 269 -20.71 -5.43 -26.43
N ALA A 270 -21.60 -4.59 -25.89
CA ALA A 270 -22.18 -3.47 -26.62
C ALA A 270 -21.10 -2.51 -27.14
N TYR A 271 -20.12 -2.14 -26.30
CA TYR A 271 -18.97 -1.32 -26.72
C TYR A 271 -18.16 -1.99 -27.85
N LYS A 272 -17.84 -3.28 -27.73
CA LYS A 272 -17.11 -4.02 -28.77
C LYS A 272 -17.89 -4.11 -30.09
N ASP A 273 -19.21 -4.18 -30.02
CA ASP A 273 -20.07 -4.15 -31.21
C ASP A 273 -20.20 -2.74 -31.80
N LEU A 274 -20.20 -1.69 -30.97
CA LEU A 274 -20.19 -0.29 -31.39
C LEU A 274 -18.82 0.17 -31.93
N GLY A 275 -17.70 -0.33 -31.41
CA GLY A 275 -16.35 -0.06 -31.92
C GLY A 275 -16.13 -0.61 -33.34
N ARG A 276 -16.98 -1.56 -33.79
CA ARG A 276 -17.06 -2.01 -35.19
C ARG A 276 -17.87 -1.05 -36.08
N LEU A 277 -18.50 -0.03 -35.50
CA LEU A 277 -19.26 1.05 -36.14
C LEU A 277 -18.53 2.39 -35.92
N ASN A 278 -17.41 2.59 -36.62
CA ASN A 278 -16.80 3.87 -36.99
C ASN A 278 -16.99 5.09 -36.03
N THR A 279 -15.98 5.40 -35.21
CA THR A 279 -15.94 6.54 -34.27
C THR A 279 -15.74 7.92 -34.92
N GLY A 280 -15.79 8.03 -36.26
CA GLY A 280 -15.28 9.16 -37.02
C GLY A 280 -15.98 10.53 -36.87
N ASN A 281 -16.84 10.78 -35.88
CA ASN A 281 -17.63 12.02 -35.81
C ASN A 281 -17.77 12.68 -34.42
N LEU A 282 -16.92 12.36 -33.43
CA LEU A 282 -16.93 13.10 -32.16
C LEU A 282 -15.93 14.26 -32.21
N ASP A 283 -16.42 15.48 -31.96
CA ASP A 283 -15.60 16.69 -31.84
C ASP A 283 -14.59 16.54 -30.69
N GLU A 284 -13.32 16.78 -30.98
CA GLU A 284 -12.17 16.64 -30.07
C GLU A 284 -12.29 17.55 -28.83
N ASN A 285 -13.16 18.56 -28.87
CA ASN A 285 -13.41 19.49 -27.77
C ASN A 285 -14.77 19.32 -27.07
N GLY A 286 -15.63 18.39 -27.51
CA GLY A 286 -17.02 18.30 -27.02
C GLY A 286 -17.13 18.05 -25.51
N PHE A 287 -16.21 17.26 -24.94
CA PHE A 287 -16.18 16.94 -23.50
C PHE A 287 -15.58 18.06 -22.64
N ARG A 288 -14.81 19.00 -23.21
CA ARG A 288 -14.21 20.13 -22.46
C ARG A 288 -15.15 21.34 -22.33
N ALA A 289 -16.31 21.28 -22.97
CA ALA A 289 -17.26 22.40 -23.05
C ALA A 289 -18.48 22.27 -22.11
N LEU A 290 -18.62 21.15 -21.39
CA LEU A 290 -19.80 20.88 -20.54
C LEU A 290 -19.71 21.63 -19.20
N SER A 291 -20.81 22.26 -18.81
CA SER A 291 -21.03 22.81 -17.48
C SER A 291 -21.11 21.69 -16.42
N PRO A 292 -20.91 22.00 -15.11
CA PRO A 292 -21.10 21.02 -14.03
C PRO A 292 -22.49 20.37 -14.04
N GLU A 293 -23.53 21.11 -14.41
CA GLU A 293 -24.90 20.61 -14.53
C GLU A 293 -25.05 19.62 -15.69
N GLU A 294 -24.46 19.92 -16.85
CA GLU A 294 -24.46 19.02 -18.01
C GLU A 294 -23.65 17.75 -17.75
N LEU A 295 -22.48 17.87 -17.11
CA LEU A 295 -21.68 16.71 -16.70
C LEU A 295 -22.45 15.79 -15.74
N LYS A 296 -23.22 16.38 -14.82
CA LYS A 296 -24.08 15.62 -13.91
C LYS A 296 -25.23 14.95 -14.65
N ALA A 297 -25.89 15.65 -15.56
CA ALA A 297 -26.98 15.11 -16.37
C ALA A 297 -26.50 13.97 -17.28
N ASP A 298 -25.34 14.12 -17.91
CA ASP A 298 -24.69 13.08 -18.72
C ASP A 298 -24.33 11.87 -17.86
N ALA A 299 -23.77 12.08 -16.67
CA ALA A 299 -23.48 11.00 -15.74
C ALA A 299 -24.76 10.24 -15.33
N GLU A 300 -25.84 10.95 -15.03
CA GLU A 300 -27.16 10.36 -14.72
C GLU A 300 -27.73 9.59 -15.93
N ALA A 301 -27.60 10.13 -17.14
CA ALA A 301 -28.04 9.47 -18.37
C ALA A 301 -27.25 8.20 -18.68
N VAL A 302 -25.92 8.23 -18.49
CA VAL A 302 -25.05 7.05 -18.62
C VAL A 302 -25.42 5.99 -17.58
N VAL A 303 -25.69 6.37 -16.34
CA VAL A 303 -26.18 5.44 -15.31
C VAL A 303 -27.49 4.79 -15.74
N GLN A 304 -28.48 5.57 -16.17
CA GLN A 304 -29.77 5.05 -16.61
C GLN A 304 -29.64 4.12 -17.83
N HIS A 305 -28.80 4.49 -18.80
CA HIS A 305 -28.53 3.67 -19.97
C HIS A 305 -27.85 2.35 -19.59
N ASN A 306 -26.84 2.40 -18.72
CA ASN A 306 -26.16 1.22 -18.23
C ASN A 306 -27.12 0.32 -17.45
N ASP A 307 -27.95 0.89 -16.57
CA ASP A 307 -28.97 0.15 -15.82
C ASP A 307 -29.98 -0.53 -16.74
N ALA A 308 -30.38 0.12 -17.84
CA ALA A 308 -31.26 -0.48 -18.84
C ALA A 308 -30.61 -1.68 -19.55
N ILE A 309 -29.30 -1.62 -19.85
CA ILE A 309 -28.58 -2.75 -20.44
C ILE A 309 -28.41 -3.89 -19.42
N LEU A 310 -28.05 -3.55 -18.19
CA LEU A 310 -27.77 -4.52 -17.13
C LEU A 310 -29.04 -5.24 -16.65
N ASN A 311 -30.18 -4.55 -16.62
CA ASN A 311 -31.43 -5.06 -16.03
C ASN A 311 -32.56 -5.28 -17.04
N GLY A 312 -32.47 -4.77 -18.27
CA GLY A 312 -33.56 -4.76 -19.26
C GLY A 312 -33.73 -6.01 -20.12
N ASN A 313 -32.94 -7.06 -19.88
CA ASN A 313 -32.99 -8.34 -20.60
C ASN A 313 -33.45 -9.53 -19.73
N GLN A 314 -34.21 -9.27 -18.65
CA GLN A 314 -34.97 -10.31 -17.94
C GLN A 314 -36.31 -10.59 -18.61
#